data_AF-A0A644ZZW0-F1
#
_entry.id   AF-A0A644ZZW0-F1
#
_cell.length_a   1.000
_cell.length_b   1.000
_cell.length_c   1.000
_cell.angle_alpha   90.00
_cell.angle_beta   90.00
_cell.angle_gamma   90.00
#
_symmetry.space_group_name_H-M   'P 1'
#
loop_
_entity.id
_entity.type
_entity.pdbx_description
1 polymer ?
#
loop_
_entity_poly.entity_id
_entity_poly.type
_entity_poly.pdbx_seq_one_letter_code
_entity_poly.pdbx_strand_id
1 'polypeptide(L)' 'MQDSECIIAVNKNDAAPIFEVADYGITGDLFKVVPLMIEQFKAALANK' A
#
# COMPACT_ATOMS: atom_id res chain seq x y z
N MET A 1 15.55 -2.05 -2.76
CA MET A 1 14.65 -1.41 -1.78
C MET A 1 14.96 0.08 -1.67
N GLN A 2 16.23 0.51 -1.48
CA GLN A 2 16.60 1.94 -1.52
C GLN A 2 16.53 2.61 -2.92
N ASP A 3 16.53 1.84 -4.02
CA ASP A 3 16.35 2.36 -5.39
C ASP A 3 14.93 2.20 -5.95
N SER A 4 13.94 1.93 -5.09
CA SER A 4 12.54 1.90 -5.53
C SER A 4 12.00 3.33 -5.59
N GLU A 5 11.45 3.75 -6.74
CA GLU A 5 10.86 5.09 -6.91
C GLU A 5 9.61 5.32 -6.06
N CYS A 6 8.95 4.24 -5.62
CA CYS A 6 7.78 4.31 -4.76
C CYS A 6 7.69 3.06 -3.87
N ILE A 7 7.56 3.26 -2.57
CA ILE A 7 7.43 2.23 -1.54
C ILE A 7 6.09 2.41 -0.83
N ILE A 8 5.24 1.39 -0.92
CA ILE A 8 3.93 1.36 -0.23
C ILE A 8 3.99 0.28 0.86
N ALA A 9 3.81 0.69 2.11
CA ALA A 9 3.78 -0.21 3.27
C ALA A 9 2.34 -0.46 3.75
N VAL A 10 1.99 -1.72 3.98
CA VAL A 10 0.73 -2.14 4.61
C VAL A 10 1.05 -2.95 5.85
N ASN A 11 0.67 -2.46 7.03
CA ASN A 11 0.91 -3.15 8.30
C ASN A 11 -0.30 -3.01 9.24
N LYS A 12 -0.53 -3.99 10.11
CA LYS A 12 -1.56 -3.90 11.15
C LYS A 12 -1.14 -2.97 12.30
N ASN A 13 0.15 -2.86 12.56
CA ASN A 13 0.73 -2.03 13.59
C ASN A 13 1.14 -0.68 12.98
N ASP A 14 0.55 0.41 13.47
CA ASP A 14 0.83 1.80 13.08
C ASP A 14 2.22 2.30 13.52
N ALA A 15 2.80 1.70 14.56
CA ALA A 15 4.15 2.01 15.05
C ALA A 15 5.27 1.19 14.36
N ALA A 16 4.98 0.55 13.22
CA ALA A 16 5.96 -0.30 12.55
C ALA A 16 7.09 0.54 11.89
N PRO A 17 8.38 0.19 12.07
CA PRO A 17 9.51 0.94 11.50
C PRO A 17 9.52 1.02 9.97
N ILE A 18 8.79 0.13 9.29
CA ILE A 18 8.67 0.13 7.82
C ILE A 18 8.03 1.42 7.28
N PHE A 19 7.24 2.14 8.10
CA PHE A 19 6.64 3.41 7.70
C PHE A 19 7.64 4.55 7.62
N GLU A 20 8.81 4.44 8.25
CA GLU A 20 9.87 5.47 8.17
C GLU A 20 10.55 5.52 6.81
N VAL A 21 10.47 4.43 6.04
CA VAL A 21 11.10 4.28 4.72
C VAL A 21 10.08 4.18 3.59
N ALA A 22 8.77 4.24 3.89
CA ALA A 22 7.71 4.12 2.91
C ALA A 22 7.17 5.50 2.51
N ASP A 23 6.89 5.68 1.22
CA ASP A 23 6.24 6.89 0.70
C ASP A 23 4.76 6.93 1.08
N TYR A 24 4.11 5.75 1.13
CA TYR A 24 2.73 5.60 1.53
C TYR A 24 2.59 4.49 2.56
N GLY A 25 1.92 4.79 3.67
CA GLY A 25 1.62 3.83 4.74
C GLY A 25 0.13 3.59 4.91
N ILE A 26 -0.28 2.33 4.96
CA ILE A 26 -1.67 1.92 5.25
C ILE A 26 -1.67 1.05 6.51
N THR A 27 -2.36 1.51 7.55
CA THR A 27 -2.60 0.70 8.75
C THR A 27 -3.83 -0.17 8.54
N GLY A 28 -3.65 -1.47 8.35
CA GLY A 28 -4.75 -2.39 8.05
C GLY A 28 -4.32 -3.83 7.83
N ASP A 29 -5.31 -4.71 7.66
CA ASP A 29 -5.06 -6.11 7.33
C ASP A 29 -4.67 -6.25 5.86
N LEU A 30 -3.49 -6.81 5.61
CA LEU A 30 -2.96 -7.07 4.26
C LEU A 30 -3.98 -7.79 3.36
N PHE A 31 -4.67 -8.80 3.88
CA PHE A 31 -5.62 -9.61 3.11
C PHE A 31 -6.94 -8.89 2.82
N LYS A 32 -7.22 -7.76 3.47
CA LYS A 32 -8.36 -6.90 3.16
C LYS A 32 -7.94 -5.75 2.24
N VAL A 33 -6.81 -5.11 2.55
CA VAL A 33 -6.31 -3.92 1.85
C VAL A 33 -5.89 -4.25 0.42
N VAL A 34 -5.09 -5.30 0.22
CA VAL A 34 -4.56 -5.66 -1.11
C VAL A 34 -5.66 -5.94 -2.14
N PRO A 35 -6.66 -6.80 -1.88
CA PRO A 35 -7.72 -7.05 -2.88
C PRO A 35 -8.57 -5.81 -3.15
N LEU A 36 -8.88 -4.99 -2.14
CA LEU A 36 -9.60 -3.73 -2.33
C LEU A 36 -8.81 -2.75 -3.20
N MET A 37 -7.51 -2.61 -2.98
CA MET A 37 -6.65 -1.78 -3.83
C MET A 37 -6.67 -2.29 -5.28
N ILE A 38 -6.52 -3.60 -5.50
CA ILE A 38 -6.54 -4.19 -6.84
C ILE A 38 -7.88 -3.89 -7.56
N GLU A 39 -9.00 -4.02 -6.85
CA GLU A 39 -10.33 -3.74 -7.41
C GLU A 39 -10.47 -2.27 -7.83
N GLN A 40 -10.07 -1.34 -6.96
CA GLN A 40 -10.08 0.09 -7.25
C GLN A 40 -9.15 0.47 -8.40
N PHE A 41 -7.94 -0.10 -8.46
CA PHE A 41 -7.02 0.14 -9.56
C PHE A 41 -7.56 -0.37 -10.90
N LYS A 42 -8.20 -1.55 -10.92
CA LYS A 42 -8.85 -2.06 -12.13
C LYS A 42 -9.97 -1.13 -12.61
N ALA A 43 -10.82 -0.65 -11.69
CA ALA A 43 -11.87 0.31 -12.03
C ALA A 43 -11.30 1.65 -12.52
N ALA A 44 -10.25 2.16 -11.89
CA ALA A 44 -9.60 3.41 -12.29
C ALA A 44 -8.91 3.30 -13.66
N LEU A 45 -8.29 2.16 -13.97
CA LEU A 45 -7.64 1.89 -15.26
C LEU A 45 -8.65 1.63 -16.39
N ALA A 46 -9.81 1.06 -16.09
CA ALA A 46 -10.88 0.84 -17.07
C ALA A 46 -11.61 2.12 -17.49
N ASN A 47 -11.52 3.17 -16.68
CA ASN A 47 -12.13 4.48 -16.93
C ASN A 47 -11.15 5.51 -17.54
N LYS A 48 -10.00 5.04 -18.04
CA LYS A 48 -8.93 5.88 -18.59
C LYS A 48 -8.78 5.62 -20.08
#